data_AF-A0A2V7KU65-F1
#
_entry.id   AF-A0A2V7KU65-F1
#
_cell.length_a   1.000
_cell.length_b   1.000
_cell.length_c   1.000
_cell.angle_alpha   90.00
_cell.angle_beta   90.00
_cell.angle_gamma   90.00
#
_symmetry.space_group_name_H-M   'P 1'
#
loop_
_entity.id
_entity.type
_entity.pdbx_description
1 polymer ?
#
loop_
_entity_poly.entity_id
_entity_poly.type
_entity_poly.pdbx_seq_one_letter_code
_entity_poly.pdbx_strand_id
1 'polypeptide(L)'
;MEESSERLLAPRATWADDHGAGPRHSDRPARADYRRSVASGSARAECRSAASGGRSDAGATAAQARRTGAACRRAWGAVIAYVESSVILRLVLGQPGRLGEWSALDRAATSALSEVECLRTIDRVRLAERLSEDEVGERRAAVYDVLNTLAIVEVTRPILGRAAQPLPLTLGTLDAVHLASALAWREHVGDDAVLATHDVRLGAAARALGLSTIGLTRG
;
A
#
# COMPACT_ATOMS: atom_id res chain seq x y z
N MET A 1 5.92 -18.57 31.80
CA MET A 1 4.53 -18.19 31.45
C MET A 1 4.64 -17.45 30.14
N GLU A 2 4.84 -18.20 29.05
CA GLU A 2 5.55 -17.72 27.86
C GLU A 2 4.95 -18.41 26.64
N GLU A 3 3.77 -17.95 26.22
CA GLU A 3 3.06 -18.52 25.07
C GLU A 3 2.08 -17.51 24.48
N SER A 4 2.59 -16.42 23.86
CA SER A 4 1.74 -15.41 23.19
C SER A 4 2.31 -14.81 21.89
N SER A 5 3.50 -15.21 21.43
CA SER A 5 4.19 -14.48 20.34
C SER A 5 3.92 -14.98 18.91
N GLU A 6 3.26 -16.14 18.73
CA GLU A 6 3.20 -16.83 17.44
C GLU A 6 1.97 -16.53 16.57
N ARG A 7 1.05 -15.64 16.98
CA ARG A 7 -0.22 -15.35 16.27
C ARG A 7 -0.20 -14.08 15.40
N LEU A 8 0.97 -13.51 15.09
CA LEU A 8 1.03 -12.30 14.26
C LEU A 8 0.98 -12.58 12.75
N LEU A 9 1.23 -13.83 12.32
CA LEU A 9 1.29 -14.23 10.92
C LEU A 9 0.57 -15.57 10.77
N ALA A 10 -0.63 -15.55 10.17
CA ALA A 10 -1.39 -16.77 9.88
C ALA A 10 -1.45 -17.04 8.36
N PRO A 11 -1.45 -18.31 7.92
CA PRO A 11 -1.76 -18.65 6.53
C PRO A 11 -3.23 -18.36 6.19
N ARG A 12 -3.49 -17.92 4.95
CA ARG A 12 -4.79 -17.45 4.45
C ARG A 12 -5.90 -18.52 4.61
N ALA A 13 -7.01 -18.13 5.23
CA ALA A 13 -8.28 -18.84 5.10
C ALA A 13 -8.99 -18.39 3.81
N THR A 14 -9.43 -19.35 3.00
CA THR A 14 -10.30 -19.11 1.84
C THR A 14 -11.73 -18.94 2.32
N TRP A 15 -12.29 -17.73 2.20
CA TRP A 15 -13.69 -17.47 2.53
C TRP A 15 -14.55 -17.70 1.28
N ALA A 16 -15.49 -18.63 1.38
CA ALA A 16 -16.55 -18.84 0.40
C ALA A 16 -17.64 -17.77 0.57
N ASP A 17 -18.21 -17.32 -0.54
CA ASP A 17 -19.23 -16.28 -0.62
C ASP A 17 -20.56 -16.74 0.01
N ASP A 18 -21.13 -15.93 0.90
CA ASP A 18 -22.53 -16.04 1.30
C ASP A 18 -23.17 -14.64 1.28
N HIS A 19 -24.23 -14.49 0.48
CA HIS A 19 -24.90 -13.21 0.20
C HIS A 19 -26.07 -12.99 1.15
N GLY A 20 -25.88 -12.12 2.16
CA GLY A 20 -26.94 -11.63 3.03
C GLY A 20 -27.22 -10.14 2.84
N ALA A 21 -28.42 -9.79 2.38
CA ALA A 21 -28.90 -8.42 2.26
C ALA A 21 -29.23 -7.81 3.64
N GLY A 22 -28.71 -6.61 3.93
CA GLY A 22 -28.99 -5.83 5.14
C GLY A 22 -29.07 -4.32 4.84
N PRO A 23 -29.75 -3.53 5.68
CA PRO A 23 -30.53 -2.36 5.25
C PRO A 23 -29.75 -1.03 5.12
N ARG A 24 -30.43 -0.08 4.47
CA ARG A 24 -29.94 1.25 4.03
C ARG A 24 -29.91 2.32 5.13
N HIS A 25 -29.03 3.30 4.90
CA HIS A 25 -28.88 4.66 5.44
C HIS A 25 -27.92 4.92 6.63
N SER A 26 -26.89 5.71 6.35
CA SER A 26 -26.85 7.13 6.77
C SER A 26 -25.81 7.88 5.93
N ASP A 27 -26.22 9.06 5.45
CA ASP A 27 -25.40 9.99 4.68
C ASP A 27 -24.17 10.42 5.48
N ARG A 28 -22.99 10.15 4.91
CA ARG A 28 -21.70 10.58 5.43
C ARG A 28 -21.04 11.42 4.34
N PRO A 29 -20.61 12.66 4.62
CA PRO A 29 -20.01 13.50 3.59
C PRO A 29 -18.75 12.80 3.06
N ALA A 30 -18.74 12.60 1.74
CA ALA A 30 -17.59 12.06 1.02
C ALA A 30 -16.37 12.93 1.34
N ARG A 31 -15.25 12.29 1.69
CA ARG A 31 -13.94 12.95 1.78
C ARG A 31 -13.61 13.55 0.41
N ALA A 32 -13.97 14.82 0.24
CA ALA A 32 -13.48 15.69 -0.81
C ALA A 32 -12.08 16.11 -0.40
N ASP A 33 -11.06 15.54 -1.03
CA ASP A 33 -9.76 16.20 -1.30
C ASP A 33 -8.86 15.33 -2.18
N TYR A 34 -9.33 15.07 -3.40
CA TYR A 34 -8.43 14.80 -4.52
C TYR A 34 -8.68 15.84 -5.62
N ARG A 35 -8.29 17.09 -5.35
CA ARG A 35 -8.29 18.14 -6.36
C ARG A 35 -7.06 18.00 -7.27
N ARG A 36 -7.30 17.38 -8.41
CA ARG A 36 -7.05 17.88 -9.78
C ARG A 36 -5.75 18.68 -10.01
N SER A 37 -4.80 18.03 -10.68
CA SER A 37 -3.90 18.66 -11.65
C SER A 37 -3.83 17.77 -12.90
N VAL A 38 -4.70 18.03 -13.86
CA VAL A 38 -4.54 17.59 -15.25
C VAL A 38 -4.46 18.84 -16.10
N ALA A 39 -3.25 19.27 -16.40
CA ALA A 39 -3.00 20.23 -17.45
C ALA A 39 -2.98 19.47 -18.78
N SER A 40 -4.00 19.75 -19.60
CA SER A 40 -4.11 19.36 -20.99
C SER A 40 -3.02 20.05 -21.84
N GLY A 41 -2.29 19.27 -22.63
CA GLY A 41 -1.42 19.77 -23.69
C GLY A 41 -1.33 18.74 -24.81
N SER A 42 -2.14 18.91 -25.85
CA SER A 42 -2.07 18.10 -27.06
C SER A 42 -0.83 18.46 -27.87
N ALA A 43 -0.06 17.46 -28.31
CA ALA A 43 0.73 17.58 -29.53
C ALA A 43 0.80 16.20 -30.20
N ARG A 44 0.15 16.13 -31.37
CA ARG A 44 0.29 15.05 -32.34
C ARG A 44 1.73 15.05 -32.87
N ALA A 45 2.33 13.87 -32.96
CA ALA A 45 3.37 13.59 -33.95
C ALA A 45 3.32 12.10 -34.29
N GLU A 46 2.69 11.80 -35.43
CA GLU A 46 2.92 10.54 -36.14
C GLU A 46 4.34 10.57 -36.72
N CYS A 47 5.09 9.48 -36.54
CA CYS A 47 6.05 9.02 -37.54
C CYS A 47 6.04 7.49 -37.54
N ARG A 48 5.82 6.93 -38.72
CA ARG A 48 5.69 5.50 -39.02
C ARG A 48 7.05 4.85 -39.28
N SER A 49 7.01 3.51 -39.24
CA SER A 49 7.93 2.52 -39.82
C SER A 49 9.16 2.19 -38.96
N ALA A 50 9.67 0.96 -38.87
CA ALA A 50 9.39 -0.27 -39.62
C ALA A 50 9.66 -1.50 -38.74
N ALA A 51 9.04 -2.62 -39.09
CA ALA A 51 9.27 -3.93 -38.49
C ALA A 51 10.68 -4.45 -38.78
N SER A 52 11.30 -5.11 -37.80
CA SER A 52 12.06 -6.35 -38.00
C SER A 52 12.24 -7.06 -36.66
N GLY A 53 12.24 -8.39 -36.72
CA GLY A 53 12.10 -9.25 -35.56
C GLY A 53 13.34 -9.33 -34.67
N GLY A 54 13.10 -9.69 -33.42
CA GLY A 54 14.13 -9.98 -32.43
C GLY A 54 13.49 -10.66 -31.24
N ARG A 55 13.78 -11.95 -31.07
CA ARG A 55 13.25 -12.79 -30.00
C ARG A 55 13.79 -12.34 -28.64
N SER A 56 12.89 -12.23 -27.67
CA SER A 56 13.07 -12.45 -26.23
C SER A 56 14.40 -12.01 -25.58
N ASP A 57 14.38 -10.84 -24.92
CA ASP A 57 15.41 -10.43 -23.95
C ASP A 57 14.81 -10.06 -22.57
N ALA A 58 13.65 -10.64 -22.25
CA ALA A 58 12.97 -10.43 -20.96
C ALA A 58 13.73 -11.02 -19.75
N GLY A 59 14.73 -11.89 -19.98
CA GLY A 59 15.54 -12.50 -18.93
C GLY A 59 16.68 -11.60 -18.43
N ALA A 60 17.24 -10.75 -19.29
CA ALA A 60 18.40 -9.93 -18.96
C ALA A 60 18.05 -8.76 -18.02
N THR A 61 16.88 -8.15 -18.18
CA THR A 61 16.41 -7.01 -17.38
C THR A 61 16.06 -7.40 -15.95
N ALA A 62 15.40 -8.54 -15.74
CA ALA A 62 15.07 -9.06 -14.42
C ALA A 62 16.33 -9.44 -13.63
N ALA A 63 17.31 -10.07 -14.28
CA ALA A 63 18.59 -10.41 -13.65
C ALA A 63 19.42 -9.16 -13.31
N GLN A 64 19.43 -8.15 -14.19
CA GLN A 64 20.10 -6.87 -13.95
C GLN A 64 19.44 -6.10 -12.80
N ALA A 65 18.11 -6.03 -12.75
CA ALA A 65 17.35 -5.40 -11.66
C ALA A 65 17.54 -6.10 -10.31
N ARG A 66 17.64 -7.44 -10.31
CA ARG A 66 17.96 -8.22 -9.09
C ARG A 66 19.37 -7.93 -8.58
N ARG A 67 20.36 -7.79 -9.49
CA ARG A 67 21.75 -7.46 -9.14
C ARG A 67 21.89 -6.04 -8.60
N THR A 68 21.24 -5.06 -9.23
CA THR A 68 21.25 -3.66 -8.75
C THR A 68 20.49 -3.51 -7.44
N GLY A 69 19.35 -4.18 -7.29
CA GLY A 69 18.60 -4.23 -6.02
C GLY A 69 19.43 -4.82 -4.89
N ALA A 70 20.15 -5.93 -5.12
CA ALA A 70 21.01 -6.56 -4.10
C ALA A 70 22.23 -5.71 -3.70
N ALA A 71 22.73 -4.85 -4.60
CA ALA A 71 23.79 -3.90 -4.27
C ALA A 71 23.25 -2.69 -3.48
N CYS A 72 22.07 -2.17 -3.85
CA CYS A 72 21.40 -1.08 -3.13
C CYS A 72 21.02 -1.51 -1.70
N ARG A 73 20.46 -2.72 -1.53
CA ARG A 73 20.15 -3.36 -0.23
C ARG A 73 21.35 -3.61 0.69
N ARG A 74 22.58 -3.56 0.16
CA ARG A 74 23.81 -3.65 0.97
C ARG A 74 24.37 -2.28 1.35
N ALA A 75 24.09 -1.25 0.56
CA ALA A 75 24.53 0.12 0.82
C ALA A 75 23.57 0.86 1.76
N TRP A 76 22.29 0.52 1.71
CA TRP A 76 21.25 0.94 2.64
C TRP A 76 20.90 -0.33 3.41
N GLY A 77 21.12 -0.38 4.72
CA GLY A 77 20.81 -1.57 5.52
C GLY A 77 19.39 -2.09 5.26
N ALA A 78 19.14 -3.38 5.52
CA ALA A 78 17.85 -4.02 5.26
C ALA A 78 16.68 -3.15 5.74
N VAL A 79 15.89 -2.58 4.81
CA VAL A 79 14.79 -1.69 5.18
C VAL A 79 13.58 -2.54 5.53
N ILE A 80 13.19 -2.53 6.80
CA ILE A 80 11.98 -3.20 7.30
C ILE A 80 10.85 -2.18 7.34
N ALA A 81 9.78 -2.40 6.59
CA ALA A 81 8.69 -1.42 6.48
C ALA A 81 7.32 -1.99 6.82
N TYR A 82 6.49 -1.18 7.46
CA TYR A 82 5.05 -1.32 7.40
C TYR A 82 4.52 -0.38 6.32
N VAL A 83 3.79 -0.93 5.34
CA VAL A 83 3.28 -0.25 4.15
C VAL A 83 1.79 0.04 4.35
N GLU A 84 1.41 1.31 4.33
CA GLU A 84 -0.01 1.72 4.35
C GLU A 84 -0.59 1.77 2.91
N SER A 85 -1.91 1.62 2.81
CA SER A 85 -2.60 1.38 1.53
C SER A 85 -2.38 2.49 0.49
N SER A 86 -2.17 3.74 0.89
CA SER A 86 -1.83 4.83 -0.04
C SER A 86 -0.58 4.55 -0.86
N VAL A 87 0.42 3.84 -0.31
CA VAL A 87 1.65 3.46 -1.03
C VAL A 87 1.34 2.43 -2.12
N ILE A 88 0.54 1.41 -1.77
CA ILE A 88 0.08 0.37 -2.72
C ILE A 88 -0.74 1.02 -3.83
N LEU A 89 -1.67 1.90 -3.47
CA LEU A 89 -2.54 2.59 -4.41
C LEU A 89 -1.78 3.47 -5.39
N ARG A 90 -0.73 4.19 -4.95
CA ARG A 90 0.10 4.97 -5.89
C ARG A 90 0.77 4.10 -6.94
N LEU A 91 1.21 2.89 -6.57
CA LEU A 91 1.79 1.94 -7.51
C LEU A 91 0.75 1.43 -8.51
N VAL A 92 -0.36 0.90 -8.00
CA VAL A 92 -1.41 0.25 -8.81
C VAL A 92 -2.15 1.23 -9.71
N LEU A 93 -2.41 2.45 -9.24
CA LEU A 93 -3.08 3.50 -10.02
C LEU A 93 -2.11 4.30 -10.90
N GLY A 94 -0.83 3.97 -10.89
CA GLY A 94 0.18 4.65 -11.70
C GLY A 94 0.39 6.12 -11.32
N GLN A 95 0.07 6.51 -10.10
CA GLN A 95 0.16 7.90 -9.65
C GLN A 95 1.63 8.35 -9.52
N PRO A 96 1.92 9.66 -9.74
CA PRO A 96 3.25 10.21 -9.54
C PRO A 96 3.65 10.18 -8.06
N GLY A 97 4.95 10.31 -7.79
CA GLY A 97 5.46 10.33 -6.41
C GLY A 97 5.35 8.97 -5.71
N ARG A 98 5.60 7.89 -6.44
CA ARG A 98 5.75 6.53 -5.87
C ARG A 98 6.87 6.50 -4.84
N LEU A 99 6.80 5.56 -3.90
CA LEU A 99 7.87 5.33 -2.92
C LEU A 99 9.18 4.97 -3.64
N GLY A 100 10.20 5.82 -3.54
CA GLY A 100 11.49 5.60 -4.21
C GLY A 100 12.25 4.40 -3.65
N GLU A 101 12.05 4.13 -2.37
CA GLU A 101 12.67 3.06 -1.60
C GLU A 101 12.02 1.69 -1.82
N TRP A 102 10.95 1.58 -2.62
CA TRP A 102 10.20 0.33 -2.81
C TRP A 102 11.08 -0.87 -3.13
N SER A 103 12.06 -0.68 -4.03
CA SER A 103 12.98 -1.75 -4.45
C SER A 103 14.06 -2.13 -3.40
N ALA A 104 14.23 -1.30 -2.37
CA ALA A 104 15.19 -1.49 -1.29
C ALA A 104 14.57 -2.10 -0.03
N LEU A 105 13.24 -2.29 0.00
CA LEU A 105 12.56 -2.97 1.09
C LEU A 105 13.03 -4.44 1.15
N ASP A 106 13.46 -4.87 2.34
CA ASP A 106 13.93 -6.24 2.59
C ASP A 106 12.82 -7.09 3.19
N ARG A 107 12.13 -6.54 4.19
CA ARG A 107 10.92 -7.11 4.80
C ARG A 107 9.85 -6.05 4.80
N ALA A 108 8.66 -6.39 4.32
CA ALA A 108 7.55 -5.46 4.31
C ALA A 108 6.26 -6.15 4.76
N ALA A 109 5.46 -5.43 5.56
CA ALA A 109 4.15 -5.87 6.00
C ALA A 109 3.10 -4.79 5.71
N THR A 110 1.83 -5.16 5.66
CA THR A 110 0.69 -4.24 5.59
C THR A 110 -0.46 -4.76 6.44
N SER A 111 -1.52 -3.99 6.65
CA SER A 111 -2.71 -4.50 7.35
C SER A 111 -3.59 -5.30 6.41
N ALA A 112 -4.30 -6.29 6.95
CA ALA A 112 -5.44 -6.92 6.27
C ALA A 112 -6.48 -5.91 5.75
N LEU A 113 -6.58 -4.70 6.34
CA LEU A 113 -7.44 -3.63 5.83
C LEU A 113 -7.04 -3.13 4.44
N SER A 114 -5.75 -3.21 4.08
CA SER A 114 -5.26 -2.61 2.84
C SER A 114 -5.84 -3.27 1.60
N GLU A 115 -6.22 -4.55 1.66
CA GLU A 115 -6.98 -5.19 0.60
C GLU A 115 -8.32 -4.47 0.38
N VAL A 116 -9.10 -4.30 1.44
CA VAL A 116 -10.41 -3.63 1.38
C VAL A 116 -10.26 -2.18 0.90
N GLU A 117 -9.31 -1.43 1.45
CA GLU A 117 -9.08 -0.04 1.07
C GLU A 117 -8.67 0.12 -0.39
N CYS A 118 -7.78 -0.76 -0.87
CA CYS A 118 -7.34 -0.75 -2.27
C CYS A 118 -8.50 -1.08 -3.21
N LEU A 119 -9.22 -2.16 -2.96
CA LEU A 119 -10.32 -2.62 -3.83
C LEU A 119 -11.50 -1.65 -3.81
N ARG A 120 -11.83 -1.06 -2.65
CA ARG A 120 -12.85 0.01 -2.55
C ARG A 120 -12.43 1.27 -3.28
N THR A 121 -11.15 1.60 -3.28
CA THR A 121 -10.63 2.74 -4.04
C THR A 121 -10.70 2.48 -5.54
N ILE A 122 -10.32 1.29 -6.00
CA ILE A 122 -10.47 0.90 -7.42
C ILE A 122 -11.93 0.99 -7.85
N ASP A 123 -12.87 0.47 -7.05
CA ASP A 123 -14.30 0.57 -7.38
C ASP A 123 -14.79 2.02 -7.45
N ARG A 124 -14.30 2.89 -6.55
CA ARG A 124 -14.60 4.32 -6.61
C ARG A 124 -14.04 4.97 -7.89
N VAL A 125 -12.81 4.63 -8.28
CA VAL A 125 -12.19 5.14 -9.52
C VAL A 125 -12.93 4.61 -10.75
N ARG A 126 -13.33 3.33 -10.76
CA ARG A 126 -14.17 2.74 -11.82
C ARG A 126 -15.42 3.58 -12.08
N LEU A 127 -16.13 3.96 -11.02
CA LEU A 127 -17.33 4.77 -11.11
C LEU A 127 -17.04 6.22 -11.54
N ALA A 128 -15.96 6.82 -11.03
CA ALA A 128 -15.62 8.22 -11.29
C ALA A 128 -15.02 8.45 -12.68
N GLU A 129 -14.18 7.53 -13.15
CA GLU A 129 -13.39 7.63 -14.39
C GLU A 129 -13.91 6.73 -15.51
N ARG A 130 -14.98 5.96 -15.26
CA ARG A 130 -15.62 5.04 -16.22
C ARG A 130 -14.64 4.01 -16.80
N LEU A 131 -13.78 3.46 -15.94
CA LEU A 131 -12.86 2.40 -16.32
C LEU A 131 -13.62 1.20 -16.90
N SER A 132 -13.07 0.59 -17.95
CA SER A 132 -13.55 -0.67 -18.50
C SER A 132 -13.40 -1.83 -17.50
N GLU A 133 -14.11 -2.93 -17.75
CA GLU A 133 -14.00 -4.13 -16.90
C GLU A 133 -12.58 -4.71 -16.93
N ASP A 134 -11.92 -4.71 -18.09
CA ASP A 134 -10.54 -5.14 -18.26
C ASP A 134 -9.58 -4.29 -17.41
N GLU A 135 -9.71 -2.96 -17.48
CA GLU A 135 -8.92 -2.01 -16.68
C GLU A 135 -9.10 -2.18 -15.17
N VAL A 136 -10.30 -2.57 -14.74
CA VAL A 136 -10.60 -2.89 -13.34
C VAL A 136 -9.97 -4.24 -12.96
N GLY A 137 -10.08 -5.24 -13.84
CA GLY A 137 -9.46 -6.55 -13.67
C GLY A 137 -7.94 -6.44 -13.50
N GLU A 138 -7.27 -5.71 -14.38
CA GLU A 138 -5.82 -5.46 -14.32
C GLU A 138 -5.40 -4.79 -13.01
N ARG A 139 -6.11 -3.74 -12.57
CA ARG A 139 -5.79 -3.05 -11.32
C ARG A 139 -6.02 -3.93 -10.09
N ARG A 140 -7.09 -4.74 -10.09
CA ARG A 140 -7.36 -5.70 -9.00
C ARG A 140 -6.28 -6.78 -8.93
N ALA A 141 -5.87 -7.33 -10.07
CA ALA A 141 -4.77 -8.29 -10.15
C ALA A 141 -3.48 -7.67 -9.61
N ALA A 142 -3.16 -6.44 -10.00
CA ALA A 142 -1.98 -5.72 -9.51
C ALA A 142 -2.00 -5.48 -7.99
N VAL A 143 -3.18 -5.23 -7.38
CA VAL A 143 -3.30 -5.17 -5.90
C VAL A 143 -2.90 -6.50 -5.28
N TYR A 144 -3.47 -7.61 -5.77
CA TYR A 144 -3.16 -8.92 -5.20
C TYR A 144 -1.70 -9.32 -5.42
N ASP A 145 -1.12 -8.99 -6.57
CA ASP A 145 0.30 -9.22 -6.85
C ASP A 145 1.18 -8.48 -5.83
N VAL A 146 0.87 -7.22 -5.52
CA VAL A 146 1.59 -6.47 -4.48
C VAL A 146 1.35 -7.08 -3.10
N LEU A 147 0.11 -7.34 -2.71
CA LEU A 147 -0.21 -7.92 -1.40
C LEU A 147 0.46 -9.27 -1.17
N ASN A 148 0.59 -10.10 -2.20
CA ASN A 148 1.29 -11.39 -2.12
C ASN A 148 2.80 -11.26 -1.85
N THR A 149 3.38 -10.07 -2.01
CA THR A 149 4.78 -9.79 -1.65
C THR A 149 4.95 -9.27 -0.22
N LEU A 150 3.85 -8.97 0.47
CA LEU A 150 3.85 -8.36 1.80
C LEU A 150 3.36 -9.37 2.85
N ALA A 151 3.94 -9.32 4.05
CA ALA A 151 3.34 -9.95 5.21
C ALA A 151 2.03 -9.23 5.59
N ILE A 152 1.04 -9.96 6.09
CA ILE A 152 -0.25 -9.39 6.49
C ILE A 152 -0.34 -9.33 8.02
N VAL A 153 -0.58 -8.13 8.54
CA VAL A 153 -0.91 -7.87 9.94
C VAL A 153 -2.43 -7.90 10.10
N GLU A 154 -2.92 -8.93 10.76
CA GLU A 154 -4.34 -9.13 11.03
C GLU A 154 -4.90 -8.05 11.97
N VAL A 155 -6.12 -7.57 11.71
CA VAL A 155 -6.81 -6.60 12.59
C VAL A 155 -7.39 -7.33 13.80
N THR A 156 -6.56 -7.52 14.80
CA THR A 156 -6.93 -8.22 16.03
C THR A 156 -7.54 -7.28 17.08
N ARG A 157 -8.15 -7.84 18.12
CA ARG A 157 -8.68 -7.04 19.25
C ARG A 157 -7.61 -6.16 19.92
N PRO A 158 -6.37 -6.62 20.16
CA PRO A 158 -5.30 -5.75 20.67
C PRO A 158 -5.03 -4.53 19.78
N ILE A 159 -5.00 -4.71 18.45
CA ILE A 159 -4.81 -3.61 17.51
C ILE A 159 -5.97 -2.61 17.59
N LEU A 160 -7.22 -3.10 17.59
CA LEU A 160 -8.39 -2.24 17.74
C LEU A 160 -8.39 -1.50 19.08
N GLY A 161 -8.01 -2.19 20.16
CA GLY A 161 -7.86 -1.58 21.48
C GLY A 161 -6.81 -0.48 21.51
N ARG A 162 -5.67 -0.69 20.84
CA ARG A 162 -4.60 0.31 20.70
C ARG A 162 -5.02 1.50 19.84
N ALA A 163 -5.76 1.27 18.76
CA ALA A 163 -6.28 2.29 17.86
C ALA A 163 -7.34 3.18 18.53
N ALA A 164 -8.05 2.66 19.54
CA ALA A 164 -9.05 3.40 20.31
C ALA A 164 -8.44 4.27 21.43
N GLN A 165 -7.15 4.11 21.75
CA GLN A 165 -6.48 4.95 22.75
C GLN A 165 -6.20 6.36 22.21
N PRO A 166 -5.97 7.35 23.09
CA PRO A 166 -5.54 8.68 22.67
C PRO A 166 -4.33 8.63 21.72
N LEU A 167 -4.38 9.45 20.67
CA LEU A 167 -3.35 9.59 19.65
C LEU A 167 -2.80 11.00 19.65
N PRO A 168 -1.53 11.21 19.24
CA PRO A 168 -0.90 12.52 19.26
C PRO A 168 -1.54 13.52 18.30
N LEU A 169 -2.20 13.04 17.23
CA LEU A 169 -2.90 13.85 16.24
C LEU A 169 -4.30 13.29 15.97
N THR A 170 -5.17 14.12 15.39
CA THR A 170 -6.51 13.73 14.95
C THR A 170 -6.47 12.87 13.68
N LEU A 171 -6.48 11.54 13.88
CA LEU A 171 -6.52 10.56 12.80
C LEU A 171 -7.94 10.06 12.52
N GLY A 172 -8.20 9.68 11.26
CA GLY A 172 -9.40 8.90 10.93
C GLY A 172 -9.32 7.49 11.52
N THR A 173 -10.45 6.80 11.63
CA THR A 173 -10.50 5.45 12.22
C THR A 173 -9.59 4.46 11.51
N LEU A 174 -9.58 4.42 10.17
CA LEU A 174 -8.72 3.50 9.41
C LEU A 174 -7.23 3.87 9.57
N ASP A 175 -6.91 5.17 9.53
CA ASP A 175 -5.56 5.67 9.77
C ASP A 175 -5.05 5.29 11.19
N ALA A 176 -5.93 5.35 12.20
CA ALA A 176 -5.63 4.92 13.57
C ALA A 176 -5.37 3.41 13.66
N VAL A 177 -6.13 2.58 12.93
CA VAL A 177 -5.89 1.13 12.86
C VAL A 177 -4.59 0.84 12.10
N HIS A 178 -4.29 1.57 11.04
CA HIS A 178 -3.00 1.49 10.35
C HIS A 178 -1.83 1.82 11.27
N LEU A 179 -1.92 2.90 12.04
CA LEU A 179 -0.90 3.29 13.01
C LEU A 179 -0.72 2.23 14.10
N ALA A 180 -1.81 1.71 14.68
CA ALA A 180 -1.76 0.65 15.68
C ALA A 180 -1.13 -0.64 15.13
N SER A 181 -1.44 -1.00 13.89
CA SER A 181 -0.87 -2.16 13.20
C SER A 181 0.62 -1.98 12.91
N ALA A 182 1.05 -0.78 12.52
CA ALA A 182 2.45 -0.45 12.28
C ALA A 182 3.29 -0.53 13.59
N LEU A 183 2.71 -0.09 14.71
CA LEU A 183 3.36 -0.21 16.02
C LEU A 183 3.48 -1.66 16.47
N ALA A 184 2.42 -2.47 16.29
CA ALA A 184 2.48 -3.91 16.57
C ALA A 184 3.51 -4.64 15.68
N TRP A 185 3.62 -4.23 14.42
CA TRP A 185 4.66 -4.74 13.53
C TRP A 185 6.07 -4.40 14.04
N ARG A 186 6.32 -3.14 14.42
CA ARG A 186 7.60 -2.71 15.02
C ARG A 186 7.92 -3.54 16.26
N GLU A 187 6.96 -3.76 17.16
CA GLU A 187 7.14 -4.60 18.35
C GLU A 187 7.58 -6.04 17.99
N HIS A 188 7.12 -6.56 16.86
CA HIS A 188 7.46 -7.92 16.40
C HIS A 188 8.82 -8.00 15.70
N VAL A 189 9.24 -6.98 14.95
CA VAL A 189 10.45 -7.04 14.10
C VAL A 189 11.63 -6.20 14.58
N GLY A 190 11.43 -5.35 15.59
CA GLY A 190 12.44 -4.47 16.18
C GLY A 190 12.29 -3.00 15.79
N ASP A 191 13.08 -2.16 16.46
CA ASP A 191 12.98 -0.69 16.43
C ASP A 191 13.35 -0.06 15.08
N ASP A 192 14.00 -0.80 14.19
CA ASP A 192 14.40 -0.33 12.85
C ASP A 192 13.23 -0.31 11.84
N ALA A 193 12.04 -0.77 12.24
CA ALA A 193 10.87 -0.73 11.37
C ALA A 193 10.43 0.72 11.07
N VAL A 194 10.12 1.00 9.81
CA VAL A 194 9.61 2.30 9.36
C VAL A 194 8.17 2.19 8.84
N LEU A 195 7.39 3.26 8.96
CA LEU A 195 6.10 3.38 8.28
C LEU A 195 6.29 4.03 6.91
N ALA A 196 5.94 3.30 5.85
CA ALA A 196 5.79 3.84 4.51
C ALA A 196 4.34 4.31 4.31
N THR A 197 4.16 5.62 4.15
CA THR A 197 2.86 6.24 3.89
C THR A 197 3.04 7.48 3.01
N HIS A 198 2.02 7.80 2.22
CA HIS A 198 1.90 9.08 1.54
C HIS A 198 0.96 10.06 2.26
N ASP A 199 0.37 9.66 3.40
CA ASP A 199 -0.43 10.55 4.25
C ASP A 199 0.48 11.27 5.26
N VAL A 200 0.58 12.59 5.09
CA VAL A 200 1.41 13.47 5.92
C VAL A 200 0.98 13.47 7.39
N ARG A 201 -0.33 13.37 7.65
CA ARG A 201 -0.87 13.40 9.02
C ARG A 201 -0.63 12.08 9.73
N LEU A 202 -0.85 10.95 9.06
CA LEU A 202 -0.52 9.64 9.58
C LEU A 202 0.99 9.53 9.84
N GLY A 203 1.82 9.99 8.89
CA GLY A 203 3.27 10.03 9.05
C GLY A 203 3.73 10.90 10.22
N ALA A 204 3.11 12.06 10.45
CA ALA A 204 3.40 12.89 11.61
C ALA A 204 3.01 12.22 12.94
N ALA A 205 1.85 11.55 12.98
CA ALA A 205 1.41 10.81 14.16
C ALA A 205 2.34 9.64 14.49
N ALA A 206 2.81 8.91 13.48
CA ALA A 206 3.80 7.85 13.65
C ALA A 206 5.12 8.37 14.25
N ARG A 207 5.65 9.47 13.71
CA ARG A 207 6.88 10.10 14.23
C ARG A 207 6.74 10.55 15.68
N ALA A 208 5.58 11.09 16.06
CA ALA A 208 5.29 11.47 17.44
C ALA A 208 5.28 10.27 18.41
N LEU A 209 5.14 9.05 17.91
CA LEU A 209 5.23 7.79 18.67
C LEU A 209 6.56 7.05 18.47
N GLY A 210 7.58 7.75 17.95
CA GLY A 210 8.92 7.20 17.72
C GLY A 210 8.99 6.20 16.56
N LEU A 211 8.01 6.18 15.66
CA LEU A 211 8.05 5.35 14.45
C LEU A 211 8.53 6.20 13.27
N SER A 212 9.73 5.89 12.76
CA SER A 212 10.32 6.54 11.58
C SER A 212 9.43 6.36 10.34
N THR A 213 9.49 7.30 9.39
CA THR A 213 8.61 7.25 8.21
C THR A 213 9.30 7.63 6.91
N ILE A 214 8.87 6.98 5.82
CA ILE A 214 9.30 7.20 4.44
C ILE A 214 8.09 7.43 3.52
N GLY A 215 8.31 7.95 2.31
CA GLY A 215 7.23 8.20 1.33
C GLY A 215 6.52 9.54 1.46
N LEU A 216 6.84 10.36 2.46
CA LEU A 216 6.33 11.72 2.56
C LEU A 216 7.06 12.64 1.58
N THR A 217 6.35 13.15 0.57
CA THR A 217 6.92 14.20 -0.30
C THR A 217 7.08 15.47 0.53
N ARG A 218 8.28 16.05 0.57
CA ARG A 218 8.43 17.44 1.02
C ARG A 218 7.70 18.31 0.00
N GLY A 219 6.68 19.05 0.46
CA GLY A 219 6.03 20.09 -0.32
C GLY A 219 6.99 21.22 -0.66
#